data_AF-A0A7W1H504-F1
#
_entry.id   AF-A0A7W1H504-F1
#
_cell.length_a   1.000
_cell.length_b   1.000
_cell.length_c   1.000
_cell.angle_alpha   90.00
_cell.angle_beta   90.00
_cell.angle_gamma   90.00
#
_symmetry.space_group_name_H-M   'P 1'
#
loop_
_entity.id
_entity.type
_entity.pdbx_description
1 polymer ?
#
loop_
_entity_poly.entity_id
_entity_poly.type
_entity_poly.pdbx_seq_one_letter_code
_entity_poly.pdbx_strand_id
1 'polypeptide(L)' 'MAENQDKNKCAHPACDCPREEGSKYCGEYCENAEKSGVMEIGCSCEHDGCR' A
#
# COMPACT_ATOMS: atom_id res chain seq x y z
N MET A 1 -2.24 26.22 8.57
CA MET A 1 -2.19 25.33 7.39
C MET A 1 -1.89 23.94 7.95
N ALA A 2 -2.90 23.10 8.16
CA ALA A 2 -2.75 21.77 8.78
C ALA A 2 -3.03 20.72 7.70
N GLU A 3 -1.96 20.13 7.16
CA GLU A 3 -1.57 18.73 7.41
C GLU A 3 -2.24 17.78 6.44
N ASN A 4 -1.53 17.45 5.37
CA ASN A 4 -1.94 16.46 4.40
C ASN A 4 -0.84 15.42 4.19
N GLN A 5 -0.33 14.84 5.29
CA GLN A 5 0.84 13.96 5.27
C GLN A 5 0.48 12.47 5.24
N ASP A 6 -0.48 12.07 4.42
CA ASP A 6 -0.89 10.64 4.38
C ASP A 6 -1.31 10.16 3.00
N LYS A 7 -1.35 11.05 2.01
CA LYS A 7 -1.90 10.75 0.68
C LYS A 7 -0.94 10.00 -0.22
N ASN A 8 0.22 9.58 0.25
CA ASN A 8 1.23 8.90 -0.58
C ASN A 8 1.58 7.50 -0.08
N LYS A 9 0.88 6.97 0.93
CA LYS A 9 1.08 5.60 1.41
C LYS A 9 0.07 4.64 0.80
N CYS A 10 0.47 3.38 0.70
CA CYS A 10 -0.35 2.28 0.25
C CYS A 10 -1.61 2.16 1.12
N ALA A 11 -2.76 1.87 0.51
CA ALA A 11 -4.01 1.64 1.22
C ALA A 11 -4.04 0.32 2.00
N HIS A 12 -3.11 -0.59 1.70
CA HIS A 12 -3.03 -1.86 2.41
C HIS A 12 -2.54 -1.66 3.85
N PRO A 13 -3.29 -2.09 4.88
CA PRO A 13 -3.00 -1.74 6.28
C PRO A 13 -1.69 -2.34 6.81
N ALA A 14 -1.25 -3.47 6.25
CA ALA A 14 0.04 -4.07 6.59
C ALA A 14 1.22 -3.54 5.74
N CYS A 15 0.98 -2.54 4.88
CA CYS A 15 1.97 -1.98 3.96
C CYS A 15 2.23 -0.51 4.28
N ASP A 16 3.47 -0.15 4.55
CA ASP A 16 3.87 1.26 4.76
C ASP A 16 4.46 1.91 3.49
N CYS A 17 4.41 1.18 2.37
CA CYS A 17 5.09 1.59 1.15
C CYS A 17 4.40 2.77 0.49
N PRO A 18 5.13 3.59 -0.30
CA PRO A 18 4.51 4.65 -1.04
C PRO A 18 3.56 4.08 -2.10
N ARG A 19 2.37 4.67 -2.26
CA ARG A 19 1.46 4.32 -3.36
C ARG A 19 2.05 4.76 -4.69
N GLU A 20 1.71 4.05 -5.75
CA GLU A 20 2.04 4.48 -7.11
C GLU A 20 1.24 5.73 -7.52
N GLU A 21 1.82 6.49 -8.44
CA GLU A 21 1.19 7.71 -8.95
C GLU A 21 -0.10 7.35 -9.71
N GLY A 22 -1.24 7.81 -9.18
CA GLY A 22 -2.57 7.48 -9.72
C GLY A 22 -3.19 6.19 -9.14
N SER A 23 -2.45 5.40 -8.37
CA SER A 23 -2.97 4.23 -7.66
C SER A 23 -3.11 4.50 -6.16
N LYS A 24 -3.92 3.69 -5.48
CA LYS A 24 -4.03 3.71 -4.00
C LYS A 24 -3.06 2.74 -3.33
N TYR A 25 -2.47 1.85 -4.12
CA TYR A 25 -1.58 0.81 -3.65
C TYR A 25 -0.17 1.05 -4.18
N CYS A 26 0.82 0.46 -3.53
CA CYS A 26 2.21 0.46 -3.99
C CYS A 26 2.44 -0.47 -5.20
N GLY A 27 1.45 -1.30 -5.54
CA GLY A 27 1.49 -2.22 -6.68
C GLY A 27 0.25 -3.12 -6.73
N GLU A 28 0.18 -3.96 -7.76
CA GLU A 28 -0.93 -4.89 -7.99
C GLU A 28 -1.09 -5.92 -6.86
N TYR A 29 -0.01 -6.26 -6.14
CA TYR A 29 -0.07 -7.19 -5.01
C TYR A 29 -1.01 -6.70 -3.92
N CYS A 30 -0.79 -5.47 -3.44
CA CYS A 30 -1.63 -4.87 -2.40
C CYS A 30 -3.06 -4.61 -2.88
N GLU A 31 -3.24 -4.26 -4.16
CA GLU A 31 -4.58 -4.14 -4.74
C GLU A 31 -5.32 -5.49 -4.73
N ASN A 32 -4.65 -6.57 -5.13
CA ASN A 32 -5.22 -7.91 -5.15
C ASN A 32 -5.46 -8.47 -3.74
N ALA A 33 -4.57 -8.19 -2.78
CA ALA A 33 -4.73 -8.58 -1.38
C ALA A 33 -5.98 -7.94 -0.76
N GLU A 34 -6.17 -6.64 -0.97
CA GLU A 34 -7.38 -5.92 -0.53
C GLU A 34 -8.64 -6.44 -1.24
N LYS A 35 -8.59 -6.61 -2.57
CA LYS A 35 -9.72 -7.15 -3.36
C LYS A 35 -10.09 -8.58 -2.96
N SER A 36 -9.10 -9.39 -2.61
CA SER A 36 -9.29 -10.77 -2.18
C SER A 36 -9.68 -10.89 -0.70
N GLY A 37 -9.68 -9.77 0.03
CA GLY A 37 -9.97 -9.75 1.47
C GLY A 37 -8.93 -10.51 2.30
N VAL A 38 -7.73 -10.72 1.77
CA VAL A 38 -6.66 -11.40 2.48
C VAL A 38 -6.06 -10.39 3.45
N MET A 39 -6.44 -10.52 4.72
CA MET A 39 -5.80 -9.78 5.81
C MET A 39 -4.47 -10.47 6.11
N GLU A 40 -3.46 -10.19 5.30
CA GLU A 40 -2.11 -10.69 5.53
C GLU A 40 -1.52 -10.02 6.77
N ILE A 41 -0.81 -10.81 7.59
CA ILE A 41 -0.14 -10.31 8.80
C ILE A 41 0.99 -9.34 8.43
N GLY A 42 1.48 -9.37 7.18
CA GLY A 42 2.50 -8.44 6.66
C GLY A 42 2.31 -8.18 5.16
N CYS A 43 2.97 -7.14 4.64
CA CYS A 43 3.03 -6.90 3.20
C CYS A 43 4.05 -7.82 2.53
N SER A 44 3.61 -8.57 1.53
CA SER A 44 4.45 -9.37 0.62
C SER A 44 4.52 -8.76 -0.77
N CYS A 45 4.42 -7.43 -0.83
CA CYS A 45 4.25 -6.70 -2.07
C CYS A 45 5.48 -6.70 -3.00
N GLU A 46 6.59 -7.36 -2.59
CA GLU A 46 7.77 -7.75 -3.40
C GLU A 46 8.37 -6.66 -4.32
N HIS A 47 8.01 -5.41 -4.12
CA HIS A 47 8.53 -4.29 -4.91
C HIS A 47 9.76 -3.68 -4.23
N ASP A 48 10.62 -3.08 -5.05
CA ASP A 48 11.86 -2.47 -4.61
C ASP A 48 11.54 -1.35 -3.59
N GLY A 49 12.14 -1.44 -2.39
CA GLY A 49 11.89 -0.51 -1.29
C GLY A 49 10.76 -0.88 -0.33
N CYS A 50 10.12 -2.06 -0.45
CA CYS A 50 9.23 -2.59 0.59
C CYS A 50 10.03 -2.97 1.84
N ARG A 51 9.80 -2.29 2.97
CA ARG A 51 10.48 -2.52 4.25
C ARG A 51 9.55 -2.32 5.44
#